data_AF-A0A351KSA2-F1
#
_entry.id   AF-A0A351KSA2-F1
#
_cell.length_a   1.000
_cell.length_b   1.000
_cell.length_c   1.000
_cell.angle_alpha   90.00
_cell.angle_beta   90.00
_cell.angle_gamma   90.00
#
_symmetry.space_group_name_H-M   'P 1'
#
loop_
_entity.id
_entity.type
_entity.pdbx_description
1 polymer ?
#
loop_
_entity_poly.entity_id
_entity_poly.type
_entity_poly.pdbx_seq_one_letter_code
_entity_poly.pdbx_strand_id
1 'polypeptide(L)' 'DCTLCEPECPAHAIYSEDEVPAGMEQFIQLNAELTKSWPTLSEVKDALPDADEWNGKPDKLG' A
#
# COMPACT_ATOMS: atom_id res chain seq x y z
N ASP A 1 -13.53 -5.15 0.95
CA ASP A 1 -13.20 -6.57 0.70
C ASP A 1 -13.70 -7.11 -0.64
N CYS A 2 -13.70 -6.32 -1.73
CA CYS A 2 -13.98 -6.88 -3.07
C CYS A 2 -12.76 -7.56 -3.71
N THR A 3 -11.58 -7.47 -3.06
CA THR A 3 -10.27 -8.03 -3.45
C THR A 3 -9.75 -7.62 -4.84
N LEU A 4 -10.43 -6.71 -5.55
CA LEU A 4 -10.06 -6.31 -6.91
C LEU A 4 -8.75 -5.51 -6.99
N CYS A 5 -8.35 -4.81 -5.93
CA CYS A 5 -7.14 -3.99 -5.95
C CYS A 5 -5.85 -4.78 -5.68
N GLU A 6 -5.95 -5.94 -5.02
CA GLU A 6 -4.79 -6.76 -4.65
C GLU A 6 -3.97 -7.24 -5.86
N PRO A 7 -4.55 -7.90 -6.89
CA PRO A 7 -3.78 -8.36 -8.04
C PRO A 7 -3.30 -7.22 -8.95
N GLU A 8 -3.90 -6.03 -8.83
CA GLU A 8 -3.58 -4.87 -9.68
C GLU A 8 -2.33 -4.13 -9.21
N CYS A 9 -1.89 -4.33 -7.96
CA CYS A 9 -0.73 -3.65 -7.41
C CYS A 9 0.59 -4.30 -7.89
N PRO A 10 1.43 -3.63 -8.71
CA PRO A 10 2.68 -4.21 -9.20
C PRO A 10 3.73 -4.44 -8.11
N ALA A 11 3.56 -3.83 -6.94
CA ALA A 11 4.43 -3.99 -5.78
C ALA A 11 3.96 -5.08 -4.81
N HIS A 12 2.81 -5.73 -5.08
CA HIS A 12 2.18 -6.71 -4.19
C HIS A 12 2.08 -6.21 -2.73
N ALA A 13 1.67 -4.95 -2.58
CA ALA A 13 1.68 -4.22 -1.31
C ALA A 13 0.29 -4.05 -0.67
N ILE A 14 -0.75 -4.61 -1.29
CA ILE A 14 -2.13 -4.59 -0.80
C ILE A 14 -2.44 -5.97 -0.25
N TYR A 15 -2.97 -6.02 0.97
CA TYR A 15 -3.36 -7.25 1.66
C TYR A 15 -4.76 -7.08 2.23
N SER A 16 -5.50 -8.17 2.38
CA SER A 16 -6.62 -8.22 3.31
C SER A 16 -6.11 -7.97 4.74
N GLU A 17 -6.92 -7.35 5.60
CA GLU A 17 -6.53 -7.05 6.99
C GLU A 17 -6.08 -8.30 7.75
N ASP A 18 -6.78 -9.43 7.55
CA ASP A 18 -6.47 -10.72 8.17
C ASP A 18 -5.23 -11.42 7.58
N GLU A 19 -4.70 -10.92 6.46
CA GLU A 19 -3.59 -11.51 5.69
C GLU A 19 -2.35 -10.62 5.67
N VAL A 20 -2.33 -9.54 6.46
CA VAL A 20 -1.15 -8.68 6.60
C VAL A 20 0.02 -9.52 7.13
N PRO A 21 1.19 -9.49 6.47
CA PRO A 21 2.35 -10.25 6.91
C PRO A 21 2.83 -9.86 8.31
N ALA A 22 3.40 -10.82 9.03
CA ALA A 22 3.98 -10.59 10.34
C ALA A 22 5.09 -9.52 10.29
N GLY A 23 5.04 -8.55 11.20
CA GLY A 23 5.94 -7.38 11.22
C GLY A 23 5.46 -6.18 10.39
N MET A 24 4.30 -6.29 9.73
CA MET A 24 3.65 -5.20 8.97
C MET A 24 2.31 -4.75 9.57
N GLU A 25 1.93 -5.27 10.74
CA GLU A 25 0.63 -5.01 11.38
C GLU A 25 0.40 -3.52 11.67
N GLN A 26 1.47 -2.74 11.87
CA GLN A 26 1.41 -1.29 12.07
C GLN A 26 0.75 -0.54 10.90
N PHE A 27 0.77 -1.10 9.68
CA PHE A 27 0.18 -0.47 8.51
C PHE A 27 -1.36 -0.45 8.57
N ILE A 28 -2.00 -1.34 9.33
CA ILE A 28 -3.45 -1.33 9.54
C ILE A 28 -3.88 -0.01 10.21
N GLN A 29 -3.26 0.29 11.37
CA GLN A 29 -3.54 1.52 12.11
C GLN A 29 -3.12 2.76 11.32
N LEU A 30 -1.96 2.72 10.66
CA LEU A 30 -1.47 3.84 9.84
C LEU A 30 -2.46 4.19 8.72
N ASN A 31 -2.97 3.19 8.00
CA ASN A 31 -3.97 3.40 6.94
C ASN A 31 -5.26 4.02 7.50
N ALA A 32 -5.75 3.54 8.65
CA ALA A 32 -6.95 4.07 9.30
C ALA A 32 -6.80 5.52 9.79
N GLU A 33 -5.58 5.94 10.11
CA GLU A 33 -5.27 7.32 10.50
C GLU A 33 -5.09 8.24 9.29
N LEU A 34 -4.24 7.84 8.33
CA LEU A 34 -3.92 8.68 7.17
C LEU A 34 -5.12 8.90 6.25
N THR A 35 -5.99 7.89 6.07
CA THR A 35 -7.21 8.01 5.24
C THR A 35 -8.14 9.14 5.68
N LYS A 36 -8.10 9.55 6.96
CA LYS A 36 -8.93 10.65 7.49
C LYS A 36 -8.43 12.04 7.07
N SER A 37 -7.16 12.15 6.66
CA SER A 37 -6.50 13.43 6.38
C SER A 37 -6.01 13.57 4.94
N TRP A 38 -5.71 12.47 4.26
CA TRP A 38 -5.25 12.49 2.89
C TRP A 38 -6.39 12.76 1.90
N PRO A 39 -6.13 13.49 0.81
CA PRO A 39 -7.12 13.69 -0.24
C PRO A 39 -7.42 12.38 -0.98
N THR A 40 -8.65 12.23 -1.45
CA THR A 40 -9.05 11.09 -2.29
C THR A 40 -8.32 11.12 -3.64
N LEU A 41 -7.70 9.99 -4.02
CA LEU A 41 -7.14 9.76 -5.36
C LEU A 41 -8.03 8.77 -6.12
N SER A 42 -8.83 9.26 -7.07
CA SER A 42 -9.79 8.44 -7.85
C SER A 42 -9.36 8.16 -9.29
N GLU A 43 -8.21 8.71 -9.73
CA GLU A 43 -7.67 8.54 -11.07
C GLU A 43 -6.23 8.06 -11.00
N VAL A 44 -5.87 7.15 -11.92
CA VAL A 44 -4.51 6.63 -12.04
C VAL A 44 -3.57 7.75 -12.49
N LYS A 45 -2.36 7.77 -11.91
CA LYS A 45 -1.27 8.66 -12.29
C LYS A 45 -0.03 7.83 -12.58
N ASP A 46 0.94 8.43 -13.26
CA ASP A 46 2.23 7.79 -13.48
C ASP A 46 2.89 7.41 -12.14
N ALA A 47 3.60 6.28 -12.14
CA ALA A 47 4.40 5.85 -11.00
C ALA A 47 5.50 6.89 -10.69
N LEU A 48 6.04 6.85 -9.47
CA LEU A 48 7.20 7.68 -9.12
C LEU A 48 8.40 7.33 -10.03
N PRO A 49 9.28 8.29 -10.36
CA PRO A 49 10.38 8.07 -11.31
C PRO A 49 11.33 6.91 -10.96
N ASP A 50 11.46 6.60 -9.68
CA ASP A 50 12.33 5.57 -9.12
C ASP A 50 11.56 4.35 -8.57
N ALA A 51 10.28 4.20 -8.91
CA ALA A 51 9.41 3.14 -8.37
C ALA A 51 9.98 1.74 -8.57
N ASP A 52 10.55 1.43 -9.74
CA ASP A 52 11.16 0.13 -10.04
C ASP A 52 12.39 -0.15 -9.17
N GLU A 53 13.15 0.88 -8.80
CA GLU A 53 14.31 0.74 -7.92
C GLU A 53 13.90 0.39 -6.48
N TRP A 54 12.75 0.90 -6.03
CA TRP A 54 12.24 0.69 -4.68
C TRP A 54 11.31 -0.51 -4.55
N ASN A 55 10.87 -1.09 -5.66
CA ASN A 55 10.01 -2.27 -5.64
C ASN A 55 10.77 -3.46 -5.03
N GLY A 56 10.15 -4.16 -4.08
CA GLY A 56 10.75 -5.29 -3.36
C GLY A 56 11.78 -4.96 -2.28
N LYS A 57 12.23 -3.70 -2.12
CA LYS A 57 13.10 -3.31 -0.99
C LYS A 57 12.30 -3.31 0.33
N PRO A 58 12.78 -3.97 1.40
CA PRO A 58 12.11 -3.99 2.70
C PRO A 58 12.29 -2.66 3.45
N ASP A 59 11.59 -2.52 4.58
CA ASP A 59 11.82 -1.48 5.59
C ASP A 59 11.78 -0.04 5.06
N LYS A 60 10.78 0.28 4.23
CA LYS A 60 10.56 1.62 3.66
C LYS A 60 9.72 2.55 4.55
N LEU A 61 9.35 2.09 5.74
CA LEU A 61 8.67 2.91 6.74
C LEU A 61 9.73 3.74 7.49
N GLY A 62 9.64 5.07 7.38
CA GLY A 62 10.59 6.01 7.97
C GLY A 62 10.46 6.19 9.48
#